data_AF-A0A4Y2HXY0-F1
#
_entry.id   AF-A0A4Y2HXY0-F1
#
_cell.length_a   1.000
_cell.length_b   1.000
_cell.length_c   1.000
_cell.angle_alpha   90.00
_cell.angle_beta   90.00
_cell.angle_gamma   90.00
#
_symmetry.space_group_name_H-M   'P 1'
#
loop_
_entity.id
_entity.type
_entity.pdbx_description
1 polymer ?
#
loop_
_entity_poly.entity_id
_entity_poly.type
_entity_poly.pdbx_seq_one_letter_code
_entity_poly.pdbx_strand_id
1 'polypeptide(L)'
;MLRTGQKEKTIIPARSECLIQGVPEVPGQFRYAVTDFSSYVSQKAVLVAVTLVDLEMEAIPVIVLNLNNKPKILDKGDVIATCEPVVDIIVRPQEFSGAQHLPSTLENFQILNEEQRTVVRKLLNEFQNLFSACDADVGRCNMTQHRINTGDHPPIKQ
;
A
#
# COMPACT_ATOMS: atom_id res chain seq x y z
N MET A 1 10.75 11.08 13.58
CA MET A 1 10.54 9.65 13.90
C MET A 1 9.09 9.44 14.35
N LEU A 2 8.59 8.21 14.27
CA LEU A 2 7.31 7.81 14.86
C LEU A 2 7.54 6.96 16.11
N ARG A 3 6.76 7.22 17.15
CA ARG A 3 6.75 6.47 18.40
C ARG A 3 5.40 5.80 18.62
N THR A 4 5.35 4.66 19.31
CA THR A 4 4.06 4.03 19.64
C THR A 4 3.20 4.97 20.50
N GLY A 5 1.98 5.24 20.02
CA GLY A 5 0.97 6.06 20.73
C GLY A 5 0.19 5.28 21.78
N GLN A 6 0.41 3.97 21.91
CA GLN A 6 -0.36 3.13 22.81
C GLN A 6 0.00 3.41 24.28
N LYS A 7 -1.05 3.46 25.13
CA LYS A 7 -0.89 3.64 26.59
C LYS A 7 -0.32 2.38 27.26
N GLU A 8 -0.62 1.22 26.71
CA GLU A 8 -0.18 -0.09 27.16
C GLU A 8 0.92 -0.64 26.25
N LYS A 9 1.58 -1.72 26.69
CA LYS A 9 2.61 -2.39 25.90
C LYS A 9 2.00 -2.97 24.62
N THR A 10 2.64 -2.70 23.48
CA THR A 10 2.25 -3.29 22.21
C THR A 10 2.98 -4.62 22.02
N ILE A 11 2.25 -5.68 21.66
CA ILE A 11 2.85 -6.98 21.35
C ILE A 11 2.76 -7.21 19.84
N ILE A 12 3.91 -7.40 19.20
CA ILE A 12 3.99 -7.87 17.82
C ILE A 12 4.17 -9.39 17.87
N PRO A 13 3.18 -10.20 17.46
CA PRO A 13 3.27 -11.65 17.55
C PRO A 13 4.44 -12.21 16.73
N ALA A 14 4.88 -13.43 17.06
CA ALA A 14 5.88 -14.13 16.25
C ALA A 14 5.38 -14.37 14.83
N ARG A 15 6.26 -14.29 13.82
CA ARG A 15 5.95 -14.60 12.41
C ARG A 15 4.71 -13.90 11.86
N SER A 16 4.45 -12.67 12.32
CA SER A 16 3.21 -11.97 12.04
C SER A 16 3.47 -10.53 11.63
N GLU A 17 2.58 -10.04 10.77
CA GLU A 17 2.42 -8.62 10.48
C GLU A 17 1.45 -8.00 11.50
N CYS A 18 1.72 -6.77 11.92
CA CYS A 18 0.91 -6.03 12.86
C CYS A 18 0.87 -4.54 12.48
N LEU A 19 -0.30 -3.92 12.63
CA LEU A 19 -0.47 -2.49 12.49
C LEU A 19 -0.32 -1.81 13.85
N ILE A 20 0.59 -0.86 13.95
CA ILE A 20 0.86 -0.10 15.17
C ILE A 20 0.53 1.37 14.92
N GLN A 21 -0.14 2.01 15.87
CA GLN A 21 -0.41 3.45 15.81
C GLN A 21 0.82 4.23 16.25
N GLY A 22 1.32 5.05 15.34
CA GLY A 22 2.43 5.97 15.53
C GLY A 22 1.98 7.39 15.85
N VAL A 23 2.81 8.09 16.62
CA VAL A 23 2.71 9.52 16.91
C VAL A 23 4.03 10.17 16.48
N PRO A 24 4.01 11.30 15.76
CA PRO A 24 5.23 12.00 15.35
C PRO A 24 5.90 12.65 16.56
N GLU A 25 7.22 12.49 16.65
CA GLU A 25 8.02 13.10 17.71
C GLU A 25 8.02 14.64 17.65
N VAL A 26 8.00 15.19 16.43
CA VAL A 26 7.89 16.62 16.17
C VAL A 26 6.70 16.84 15.23
N PRO A 27 5.50 17.14 15.76
CA PRO A 27 4.32 17.38 14.93
C PRO A 27 4.45 18.70 14.16
N GLY A 28 3.84 18.77 12.97
CA GLY A 28 3.69 20.00 12.20
C GLY A 28 4.92 20.48 11.43
N GLN A 29 6.03 19.74 11.43
CA GLN A 29 7.21 20.12 10.65
C GLN A 29 7.06 19.83 9.15
N PHE A 30 6.48 18.67 8.82
CA PHE A 30 6.22 18.22 7.47
C PHE A 30 4.85 17.55 7.44
N ARG A 31 4.13 17.69 6.31
CA ARG A 31 2.85 17.00 6.12
C ARG A 31 3.03 15.54 5.74
N TYR A 32 3.92 15.26 4.80
CA TYR A 32 4.11 13.90 4.29
C TYR A 32 5.52 13.39 4.57
N ALA A 33 5.61 12.10 4.87
CA ALA A 33 6.88 11.41 5.01
C ALA A 33 6.77 9.96 4.51
N VAL A 34 7.90 9.38 4.15
CA VAL A 34 8.02 7.94 3.92
C VAL A 34 8.56 7.32 5.19
N THR A 35 7.87 6.29 5.70
CA THR A 35 8.37 5.49 6.81
C THR A 35 9.55 4.64 6.35
N ASP A 36 10.55 4.52 7.21
CA ASP A 36 11.69 3.66 6.98
C ASP A 36 12.07 2.89 8.25
N PHE A 37 12.87 1.85 8.07
CA PHE A 37 13.39 1.04 9.15
C PHE A 37 14.29 1.88 10.05
N SER A 38 13.91 1.96 11.33
CA SER A 38 14.79 2.55 12.33
C SER A 38 15.96 1.61 12.60
N SER A 39 17.16 1.99 12.15
CA SER A 39 18.40 1.30 12.48
C SER A 39 18.65 1.20 13.99
N TYR A 40 18.01 2.07 14.80
CA TYR A 40 18.03 2.05 16.26
C TYR A 40 17.23 0.88 16.86
N VAL A 41 16.26 0.30 16.13
CA VAL A 41 15.46 -0.86 16.56
C VAL A 41 16.14 -2.16 16.13
N SER A 42 17.47 -2.15 15.93
CA SER A 42 18.30 -3.28 15.51
C SER A 42 18.19 -4.51 16.42
N GLN A 43 17.11 -5.24 16.27
CA GLN A 43 17.01 -6.68 16.46
C GLN A 43 16.68 -7.23 15.08
N LYS A 44 17.57 -8.10 14.56
CA LYS A 44 17.75 -8.51 13.14
C LYS A 44 16.55 -9.14 12.41
N ALA A 45 15.31 -8.94 12.85
CA ALA A 45 14.15 -9.66 12.34
C ALA A 45 12.81 -8.94 12.60
N VAL A 46 12.81 -7.64 12.89
CA VAL A 46 11.58 -6.82 12.81
C VAL A 46 11.76 -5.88 11.64
N LEU A 47 10.79 -5.83 10.73
CA LEU A 47 10.80 -4.98 9.55
C LEU A 47 9.64 -3.99 9.64
N VAL A 48 9.83 -2.82 9.05
CA VAL A 48 8.80 -1.79 8.92
C VAL A 48 8.50 -1.64 7.43
N ALA A 49 7.22 -1.64 7.06
CA ALA A 49 6.85 -1.38 5.68
C ALA A 49 7.18 0.08 5.33
N VAL A 50 7.75 0.26 4.14
CA VAL A 50 8.00 1.58 3.56
C VAL A 50 6.69 2.10 3.00
N THR A 51 6.08 3.06 3.69
CA THR A 51 4.77 3.62 3.34
C THR A 51 4.81 5.14 3.38
N LEU A 52 4.17 5.77 2.40
CA LEU A 52 3.87 7.21 2.44
C LEU A 52 2.79 7.47 3.48
N VAL A 53 3.08 8.33 4.46
CA VAL A 53 2.17 8.67 5.56
C VAL A 53 1.91 10.17 5.60
N ASP A 54 0.68 10.54 5.97
CA ASP A 54 0.31 11.92 6.33
C ASP A 54 0.51 12.08 7.85
N LEU A 55 1.48 12.92 8.22
CA LEU A 55 1.88 13.17 9.61
C LEU A 55 0.92 14.11 10.35
N GLU A 56 -0.05 14.73 9.66
CA GLU A 56 -1.10 15.54 10.29
C GLU A 56 -2.27 14.67 10.80
N MET A 57 -2.30 13.39 10.45
CA MET A 57 -3.31 12.44 10.93
C MET A 57 -3.13 12.15 12.43
N GLU A 58 -4.25 12.05 13.15
CA GLU A 58 -4.26 11.79 14.59
C GLU A 58 -3.67 10.42 14.96
N ALA A 59 -3.83 9.42 14.08
CA ALA A 59 -3.28 8.09 14.24
C ALA A 59 -2.57 7.66 12.95
N ILE A 60 -1.23 7.62 12.99
CA ILE A 60 -0.42 7.27 11.81
C ILE A 60 -0.20 5.75 11.79
N PRO A 61 -0.68 5.03 10.77
CA PRO A 61 -0.48 3.59 10.69
C PRO A 61 0.98 3.25 10.38
N VAL A 62 1.58 2.36 11.17
CA VAL A 62 2.90 1.77 10.90
C VAL A 62 2.74 0.26 10.81
N ILE A 63 3.00 -0.30 9.63
CA ILE A 63 2.97 -1.74 9.39
C ILE A 63 4.32 -2.32 9.79
N VAL A 64 4.29 -3.28 10.71
CA VAL A 64 5.48 -3.92 11.26
C VAL A 64 5.39 -5.44 11.08
N LEU A 65 6.43 -6.04 10.52
CA LEU A 65 6.55 -7.48 10.34
C LEU A 65 7.59 -8.05 11.30
N ASN A 66 7.17 -8.97 12.17
CA ASN A 66 8.08 -9.70 13.03
C ASN A 66 8.44 -11.06 12.43
N LEU A 67 9.66 -11.19 11.94
CA LEU A 67 10.25 -12.42 11.43
C LEU A 67 10.78 -13.32 12.54
N ASN A 68 10.78 -12.91 13.81
CA ASN A 68 11.22 -13.76 14.90
C ASN A 68 10.20 -14.88 15.19
N ASN A 69 10.71 -15.98 15.75
CA ASN A 69 9.88 -17.06 16.32
C ASN A 69 9.30 -16.70 17.71
N LYS A 70 9.59 -15.51 18.22
CA LYS A 70 9.10 -15.02 19.52
C LYS A 70 8.39 -13.68 19.32
N PRO A 71 7.38 -13.36 20.15
CA PRO A 71 6.74 -12.06 20.13
C PRO A 71 7.75 -10.96 20.51
N LYS A 72 7.61 -9.78 19.90
CA LYS A 72 8.34 -8.58 20.26
C LYS A 72 7.41 -7.68 21.07
N ILE A 73 7.86 -7.29 22.26
CA ILE A 73 7.14 -6.35 23.11
C ILE A 73 7.75 -4.97 22.90
N LEU A 74 6.90 -3.98 22.66
CA LEU A 74 7.26 -2.57 22.61
C LEU A 74 6.69 -1.87 23.85
N ASP A 75 7.52 -1.06 24.49
CA ASP A 75 7.10 -0.20 25.58
C ASP A 75 6.53 1.12 25.04
N LYS A 76 5.74 1.81 25.87
CA LYS A 76 5.15 3.10 25.50
C LYS A 76 6.24 4.09 25.09
N GLY A 77 6.05 4.75 23.94
CA GLY A 77 6.99 5.74 23.42
C GLY A 77 8.20 5.16 22.69
N ASP A 78 8.31 3.83 22.56
CA ASP A 78 9.33 3.20 21.71
C ASP A 78 9.23 3.73 20.28
N VAL A 79 10.40 3.94 19.67
CA VAL A 79 10.50 4.33 18.25
C VAL A 79 10.10 3.12 17.41
N ILE A 80 9.12 3.30 16.54
CA ILE A 80 8.59 2.25 15.66
C ILE A 80 8.97 2.45 14.20
N ALA A 81 9.30 3.67 13.78
CA ALA A 81 9.77 3.97 12.44
C ALA A 81 10.60 5.26 12.42
N THR A 82 11.55 5.35 11.51
CA THR A 82 12.10 6.63 11.05
C THR A 82 11.23 7.18 9.93
N CYS A 83 11.34 8.48 9.67
CA CYS A 83 10.55 9.16 8.66
C CYS A 83 11.47 10.06 7.86
N GLU A 84 11.47 9.88 6.55
CA GLU A 84 12.12 10.79 5.61
C GLU A 84 11.06 11.73 5.04
N PRO A 85 11.22 13.06 5.16
CA PRO A 85 10.22 14.02 4.71
C PRO A 85 10.06 13.98 3.19
N VAL A 86 8.82 14.07 2.72
CA VAL A 86 8.52 14.17 1.29
C VAL A 86 8.36 15.64 0.93
N VAL A 87 9.22 16.10 0.02
CA VAL A 87 9.29 17.51 -0.39
C VAL A 87 8.23 17.83 -1.45
N ASP A 88 7.91 16.87 -2.33
CA ASP A 88 6.94 17.07 -3.40
C ASP A 88 6.20 15.75 -3.71
N ILE A 89 4.89 15.85 -3.98
CA ILE A 89 4.04 14.75 -4.43
C ILE A 89 3.48 15.15 -5.79
N ILE A 90 4.13 14.65 -6.83
CA ILE A 90 3.69 14.86 -8.21
C ILE A 90 2.59 13.85 -8.50
N VAL A 91 1.33 14.30 -8.48
CA VAL A 91 0.22 13.52 -9.03
C VAL A 91 0.38 13.54 -10.54
N ARG A 92 0.76 12.41 -11.13
CA ARG A 92 0.68 12.21 -12.58
C ARG A 92 -0.70 11.64 -12.86
N PRO A 93 -1.64 12.42 -13.43
CA PRO A 93 -2.90 11.86 -13.89
C PRO A 93 -2.55 10.81 -14.94
N GLN A 94 -2.75 9.54 -14.61
CA GLN A 94 -2.74 8.53 -15.65
C GLN A 94 -4.01 8.79 -16.45
N GLU A 95 -3.86 9.32 -17.65
CA GLU A 95 -4.93 9.34 -18.64
C GLU A 95 -5.23 7.88 -18.98
N PHE A 96 -6.08 7.25 -18.16
CA PHE A 96 -6.66 5.98 -18.51
C PHE A 96 -7.43 6.21 -19.79
N SER A 97 -7.00 5.58 -20.89
CA SER A 97 -7.76 5.61 -22.12
C SER A 97 -9.12 5.00 -21.78
N GLY A 98 -10.16 5.84 -21.86
CA GLY A 98 -11.50 5.48 -21.44
C GLY A 98 -11.92 4.11 -21.96
N ALA A 99 -12.55 3.36 -21.07
CA ALA A 99 -13.20 2.07 -21.27
C ALA A 99 -13.79 1.84 -22.68
N GLN A 100 -13.01 1.24 -23.59
CA GLN A 100 -13.58 0.71 -24.85
C GLN A 100 -14.21 -0.68 -24.64
N HIS A 101 -13.92 -1.38 -23.54
CA HIS A 101 -14.25 -2.81 -23.34
C HIS A 101 -15.31 -3.14 -22.27
N LEU A 102 -15.77 -2.17 -21.46
CA LEU A 102 -16.82 -2.42 -20.47
C LEU A 102 -18.20 -2.77 -21.09
N PRO A 103 -18.64 -2.15 -22.21
CA PRO A 103 -19.93 -2.48 -22.82
C PRO A 103 -20.02 -3.94 -23.29
N SER A 104 -18.95 -4.48 -23.88
CA SER A 104 -18.90 -5.86 -24.41
C SER A 104 -18.83 -6.93 -23.30
N THR A 105 -18.38 -6.57 -22.09
CA THR A 105 -18.40 -7.49 -20.93
C THR A 105 -19.82 -7.75 -20.44
N LEU A 106 -20.73 -6.76 -20.55
CA LEU A 106 -22.12 -6.91 -20.12
C LEU A 106 -22.91 -7.94 -20.95
N GLU A 107 -22.57 -8.08 -22.23
CA GLU A 107 -23.20 -9.03 -23.15
C GLU A 107 -22.91 -10.50 -22.73
N ASN A 108 -21.80 -10.73 -22.04
CA ASN A 108 -21.44 -12.06 -21.53
C ASN A 108 -22.24 -12.46 -20.27
N PHE A 109 -22.89 -11.52 -19.57
CA PHE A 109 -23.73 -11.84 -18.41
C PHE A 109 -25.13 -12.29 -18.85
N GLN A 110 -25.21 -13.45 -19.49
CA GLN A 110 -26.47 -14.08 -19.90
C GLN A 110 -27.38 -14.47 -18.72
N ILE A 111 -26.81 -14.57 -17.51
CA ILE A 111 -27.54 -14.91 -16.27
C ILE A 111 -28.38 -13.73 -15.75
N LEU A 112 -28.03 -12.49 -16.13
CA LEU A 112 -28.69 -11.29 -15.61
C LEU A 112 -29.88 -10.88 -16.47
N ASN A 113 -30.97 -10.45 -15.82
CA ASN A 113 -32.09 -9.82 -16.51
C ASN A 113 -31.79 -8.34 -16.87
N GLU A 114 -32.67 -7.69 -17.62
CA GLU A 114 -32.44 -6.33 -18.12
C GLU A 114 -32.37 -5.25 -17.03
N GLU A 115 -33.15 -5.38 -15.96
CA GLU A 115 -33.05 -4.46 -14.81
C GLU A 115 -31.69 -4.59 -14.12
N GLN A 116 -31.25 -5.83 -13.86
CA GLN A 116 -29.95 -6.11 -13.26
C GLN A 116 -28.81 -5.62 -14.16
N ARG A 117 -28.89 -5.85 -15.48
CA ARG A 117 -27.91 -5.33 -16.45
C ARG A 117 -27.81 -3.81 -16.42
N THR A 118 -28.94 -3.11 -16.23
CA THR A 118 -28.96 -1.66 -16.12
C THR A 118 -28.25 -1.18 -14.84
N VAL A 119 -28.51 -1.85 -13.71
CA VAL A 119 -27.84 -1.55 -12.43
C VAL A 119 -26.34 -1.80 -12.52
N VAL A 120 -25.94 -2.96 -13.08
CA VAL A 120 -24.52 -3.31 -13.26
C VAL A 120 -23.84 -2.34 -14.22
N ARG A 121 -24.48 -1.96 -15.32
CA ARG A 121 -23.93 -0.95 -16.24
C ARG A 121 -23.67 0.39 -15.55
N LYS A 122 -24.60 0.84 -14.70
CA LYS A 122 -24.41 2.08 -13.94
C LYS A 122 -23.21 1.98 -12.99
N LEU A 123 -23.10 0.88 -12.25
CA LEU A 123 -21.98 0.61 -11.35
C LEU A 123 -20.64 0.58 -12.10
N LEU A 124 -20.59 -0.17 -13.21
CA LEU A 124 -19.40 -0.32 -14.02
C LEU A 124 -18.95 1.01 -14.65
N ASN A 125 -19.88 1.87 -15.05
CA ASN A 125 -19.56 3.21 -15.53
C ASN A 125 -19.08 4.14 -14.41
N GLU A 126 -19.69 4.06 -13.23
CA GLU A 126 -19.31 4.86 -12.05
C GLU A 126 -17.89 4.55 -11.59
N PHE A 127 -17.53 3.26 -11.59
CA PHE A 127 -16.22 2.77 -11.15
C PHE A 127 -15.30 2.36 -12.32
N GLN A 128 -15.53 2.89 -13.52
CA GLN A 128 -14.78 2.50 -14.72
C GLN A 128 -13.26 2.63 -14.57
N ASN A 129 -12.81 3.61 -13.77
CA ASN A 129 -11.41 3.89 -13.46
C ASN A 129 -10.75 2.83 -12.56
N LEU A 130 -11.53 1.96 -11.93
CA LEU A 130 -11.03 0.83 -11.14
C LEU A 130 -10.83 -0.43 -11.97
N PHE A 131 -11.45 -0.51 -13.15
CA PHE A 131 -11.37 -1.67 -14.02
C PHE A 131 -10.29 -1.47 -15.10
N SER A 132 -9.57 -2.55 -15.39
CA SER A 132 -8.62 -2.60 -16.51
C SER A 132 -9.39 -2.39 -17.82
N ALA A 133 -8.95 -1.44 -18.65
CA ALA A 133 -9.58 -1.23 -19.96
C ALA A 133 -9.13 -2.31 -20.96
N CYS A 134 -7.93 -2.86 -20.81
CA CYS A 134 -7.44 -4.00 -21.59
C CYS A 134 -6.41 -4.85 -20.81
N ASP A 135 -6.04 -6.01 -21.36
CA ASP A 135 -5.02 -6.90 -20.77
C ASP A 135 -3.65 -6.22 -20.61
N ALA A 136 -3.36 -5.21 -21.45
CA ALA A 136 -2.11 -4.47 -21.37
C ALA A 136 -2.05 -3.50 -20.17
N ASP A 137 -3.17 -3.20 -19.52
CA ASP A 137 -3.22 -2.31 -18.35
C ASP A 137 -2.96 -3.07 -17.04
N VAL A 138 -3.09 -4.41 -17.05
CA VAL A 138 -2.86 -5.24 -15.85
C VAL A 138 -1.37 -5.33 -15.56
N GLY A 139 -0.97 -4.93 -14.35
CA GLY A 139 0.41 -5.08 -13.87
C GLY A 139 1.44 -4.14 -14.50
N ARG A 140 1.02 -3.14 -15.29
CA ARG A 140 1.91 -2.10 -15.82
C ARG A 140 1.86 -0.84 -14.96
N CYS A 141 3.00 -0.49 -14.37
CA CYS A 141 3.23 0.83 -13.76
C CYS A 141 4.15 1.64 -14.67
N ASN A 142 3.67 2.77 -15.21
CA ASN A 142 4.48 3.70 -15.99
C ASN A 142 5.34 4.63 -15.12
N MET A 143 5.21 4.56 -13.79
CA MET A 143 5.95 5.40 -12.86
C MET A 143 7.40 4.95 -12.69
N THR A 144 7.68 3.65 -12.84
CA THR A 144 9.01 3.08 -12.62
C THR A 144 9.29 2.02 -13.67
N GLN A 145 10.36 2.19 -14.46
CA GLN A 145 10.81 1.20 -15.43
C GLN A 145 12.06 0.50 -14.91
N HIS A 146 12.02 -0.83 -14.86
CA HIS A 146 13.12 -1.68 -14.43
C HIS A 146 13.29 -2.82 -15.43
N ARG A 147 14.53 -3.04 -15.88
CA ARG A 147 14.90 -4.09 -16.84
C ARG A 147 15.56 -5.23 -16.08
N ILE A 148 14.93 -6.39 -16.09
CA ILE A 148 15.54 -7.62 -15.60
C ILE A 148 16.38 -8.20 -16.75
N ASN A 149 17.69 -8.30 -16.57
CA ASN A 149 18.57 -8.88 -17.58
C ASN A 149 18.56 -10.41 -17.43
N THR A 150 17.73 -11.08 -18.20
CA THR A 150 17.59 -12.55 -18.17
C THR A 150 18.62 -13.29 -19.02
N GLY A 151 19.51 -12.57 -19.73
CA GLY A 151 20.41 -13.19 -20.72
C GLY A 151 19.63 -14.06 -21.70
N ASP A 152 20.11 -15.28 -21.92
CA ASP A 152 19.51 -16.27 -22.83
C ASP A 152 18.56 -17.25 -22.11
N HIS A 153 18.21 -16.99 -20.84
CA HIS A 153 17.37 -17.90 -20.08
C HIS A 153 15.92 -17.87 -20.57
N PRO A 154 15.30 -19.05 -20.84
CA PRO A 154 13.92 -19.11 -21.28
C PRO A 154 12.95 -18.66 -20.17
N PRO A 155 11.79 -18.08 -20.52
CA PRO A 155 10.78 -17.70 -19.54
C PRO A 155 10.32 -18.91 -18.72
N ILE A 156 10.31 -18.76 -17.39
CA ILE A 156 9.72 -19.75 -16.49
C ILE A 156 8.20 -19.53 -16.48
N LYS A 157 7.44 -20.54 -16.89
CA LYS A 157 5.99 -20.59 -16.62
C LYS A 157 5.76 -21.11 -15.22
N GLN A 158 4.93 -20.42 -14.44
CA GLN A 158 4.24 -21.00 -13.28
C GLN A 158 2.96 -21.69 -13.74
#